data_AF-X1FUK1-F1
#
_entry.id   AF-X1FUK1-F1
#
_cell.length_a   1.000
_cell.length_b   1.000
_cell.length_c   1.000
_cell.angle_alpha   90.00
_cell.angle_beta   90.00
_cell.angle_gamma   90.00
#
_symmetry.space_group_name_H-M   'P 1'
#
loop_
_entity.id
_entity.type
_entity.pdbx_description
1 polymer ?
#
loop_
_entity_poly.entity_id
_entity_poly.type
_entity_poly.pdbx_seq_one_letter_code
_entity_poly.pdbx_strand_id
1 'polypeptide(L)'
;MSSFLESRELRKIYKEVRKYVKIGPIFLTRYEKARITGARALQLSYGAPILINKPKNLIDPIKIAMLELKSGILPLTIRRENPNGEYQDILINKLILKKD
;
A
#
# COMPACT_ATOMS: atom_id res chain seq x y z
N MET A 1 -10.19 19.70 16.29
CA MET A 1 -11.02 18.53 15.93
C MET A 1 -10.53 17.35 16.75
N SER A 2 -11.45 16.71 17.49
CA SER A 2 -11.12 15.95 18.71
C SER A 2 -10.42 14.61 18.41
N SER A 3 -9.37 14.32 19.18
CA SER A 3 -8.66 13.03 19.23
C SER A 3 -9.60 11.82 19.38
N PHE A 4 -10.79 12.05 19.96
CA PHE A 4 -11.83 11.05 20.14
C PHE A 4 -12.52 10.63 18.83
N LEU A 5 -12.78 11.57 17.92
CA LEU A 5 -13.39 11.28 16.61
C LEU A 5 -12.41 10.46 15.74
N GLU A 6 -11.14 10.89 15.69
CA GLU A 6 -10.07 10.19 14.96
C GLU A 6 -9.89 8.75 15.46
N SER A 7 -9.99 8.54 16.78
CA SER A 7 -9.92 7.21 17.41
C SER A 7 -11.08 6.27 17.06
N ARG A 8 -12.29 6.81 16.77
CA ARG A 8 -13.46 6.01 16.37
C ARG A 8 -13.37 5.63 14.90
N GLU A 9 -12.94 6.55 14.06
CA GLU A 9 -12.73 6.31 12.63
C GLU A 9 -11.66 5.25 12.39
N LEU A 10 -10.50 5.38 13.07
CA LEU A 10 -9.45 4.36 13.03
C LEU A 10 -9.99 2.98 13.45
N ARG A 11 -10.71 2.89 14.57
CA ARG A 11 -11.31 1.60 15.00
C ARG A 11 -12.24 1.00 13.95
N LYS A 12 -13.02 1.82 13.25
CA LYS A 12 -13.92 1.37 12.18
C LYS A 12 -13.12 0.81 11.00
N ILE A 13 -12.12 1.54 10.52
CA ILE A 13 -11.21 1.11 9.44
C ILE A 13 -10.55 -0.22 9.81
N TYR A 14 -10.00 -0.34 11.02
CA TYR A 14 -9.36 -1.56 11.48
C TYR A 14 -10.32 -2.76 11.47
N LYS A 15 -11.57 -2.56 11.90
CA LYS A 15 -12.60 -3.61 11.90
C LYS A 15 -12.99 -4.03 10.48
N GLU A 16 -13.07 -3.09 9.55
CA GLU A 16 -13.38 -3.38 8.15
C GLU A 16 -12.24 -4.14 7.46
N VAL A 17 -11.00 -3.67 7.59
CA VAL A 17 -9.83 -4.34 7.00
C VAL A 17 -9.63 -5.73 7.60
N ARG A 18 -9.82 -5.89 8.92
CA ARG A 18 -9.70 -7.20 9.59
C ARG A 18 -10.76 -8.21 9.16
N LYS A 19 -11.94 -7.76 8.70
CA LYS A 19 -12.94 -8.66 8.11
C LYS A 19 -12.53 -9.14 6.71
N TYR A 20 -11.79 -8.30 5.97
CA TYR A 20 -11.34 -8.60 4.61
C TYR A 20 -10.07 -9.46 4.59
N VAL A 21 -9.07 -9.08 5.39
CA VAL A 21 -7.77 -9.79 5.47
C VAL A 21 -7.91 -10.99 6.39
N LYS A 22 -7.88 -12.19 5.81
CA LYS A 22 -7.91 -13.47 6.52
C LYS A 22 -6.50 -14.00 6.79
N ILE A 23 -5.59 -13.77 5.85
CA ILE A 23 -4.20 -14.25 5.91
C ILE A 23 -3.24 -13.09 6.16
N GLY A 24 -2.46 -13.21 7.24
CA GLY A 24 -1.44 -12.24 7.64
C GLY A 24 -1.98 -10.97 8.32
N PRO A 25 -1.12 -9.96 8.53
CA PRO A 25 -1.48 -8.74 9.28
C PRO A 25 -2.30 -7.74 8.45
N ILE A 26 -3.18 -6.97 9.09
CA ILE A 26 -3.99 -5.92 8.41
C ILE A 26 -3.17 -4.75 7.84
N PHE A 27 -1.90 -4.65 8.23
CA PHE A 27 -0.98 -3.61 7.79
C PHE A 27 -0.17 -4.08 6.58
N LEU A 28 0.25 -3.11 5.76
CA LEU A 28 1.29 -3.35 4.78
C LEU A 28 2.63 -3.55 5.50
N THR A 29 3.24 -4.72 5.32
CA THR A 29 4.53 -5.03 5.94
C THR A 29 5.67 -4.24 5.27
N ARG A 30 6.79 -4.06 6.00
CA ARG A 30 7.99 -3.41 5.44
C ARG A 30 8.52 -4.13 4.19
N TYR A 31 8.39 -5.45 4.12
CA TYR A 31 8.83 -6.27 3.00
C TYR A 31 7.96 -6.03 1.77
N GLU A 32 6.64 -6.07 1.93
CA GLU A 32 5.69 -5.77 0.87
C GLU A 32 5.89 -4.34 0.35
N LYS A 33 5.99 -3.36 1.26
CA LYS A 33 6.26 -1.95 0.91
C LYS A 33 7.52 -1.80 0.08
N ALA A 34 8.63 -2.42 0.50
CA ALA A 34 9.89 -2.37 -0.24
C ALA A 34 9.77 -3.03 -1.63
N ARG A 35 9.12 -4.20 -1.71
CA ARG A 35 8.94 -4.94 -2.97
C ARG A 35 8.08 -4.17 -3.97
N ILE A 36 6.97 -3.60 -3.52
CA ILE A 36 6.06 -2.79 -4.35
C ILE A 36 6.77 -1.53 -4.85
N THR A 37 7.47 -0.82 -3.97
CA THR A 37 8.20 0.40 -4.33
C THR A 37 9.30 0.08 -5.35
N GLY A 38 10.04 -1.00 -5.16
CA GLY A 38 11.08 -1.43 -6.10
C GLY A 38 10.52 -1.84 -7.47
N ALA A 39 9.46 -2.66 -7.48
CA ALA A 39 8.80 -3.06 -8.72
C ALA A 39 8.21 -1.86 -9.48
N ARG A 40 7.58 -0.93 -8.76
CA ARG A 40 7.02 0.27 -9.37
C ARG A 40 8.08 1.23 -9.87
N ALA A 41 9.17 1.42 -9.12
CA ALA A 41 10.32 2.20 -9.57
C ALA A 41 10.91 1.63 -10.87
N LEU A 42 10.98 0.30 -10.99
CA LEU A 42 11.45 -0.35 -12.22
C LEU A 42 10.52 -0.04 -13.41
N GLN A 43 9.21 -0.12 -13.22
CA GLN A 43 8.24 0.25 -14.25
C GLN A 43 8.43 1.70 -14.72
N LEU A 44 8.61 2.63 -13.78
CA LEU A 44 8.85 4.05 -14.07
C LEU A 44 10.16 4.27 -14.83
N SER A 45 11.22 3.54 -14.47
CA SER A 45 12.50 3.57 -15.19
C SER A 45 12.37 3.06 -16.64
N TYR A 46 11.42 2.17 -16.91
CA TYR A 46 11.09 1.70 -18.26
C TYR A 46 10.09 2.61 -19.00
N GLY A 47 9.80 3.79 -18.46
CA GLY A 47 8.93 4.78 -19.11
C GLY A 47 7.43 4.53 -18.91
N ALA A 48 7.04 3.70 -17.94
CA ALA A 48 5.62 3.54 -17.59
C ALA A 48 5.01 4.88 -17.12
N PRO A 49 3.72 5.12 -17.38
CA PRO A 49 3.05 6.36 -16.99
C PRO A 49 2.95 6.51 -15.48
N ILE A 50 3.17 7.74 -15.01
CA ILE A 50 3.00 8.15 -13.61
C ILE A 50 1.51 8.45 -13.38
N LEU A 51 0.92 7.91 -12.31
CA LEU A 51 -0.51 8.03 -12.01
C LEU A 51 -0.85 9.23 -11.11
N ILE A 52 0.17 9.87 -10.52
CA ILE A 52 0.02 11.06 -9.68
C ILE A 52 0.46 12.33 -10.43
N ASN A 53 -0.03 13.49 -9.98
CA ASN A 53 0.47 14.77 -10.44
C ASN A 53 1.95 14.93 -10.04
N LYS A 54 2.85 14.79 -11.01
CA LYS A 54 4.30 14.86 -10.80
C LYS A 54 4.68 16.26 -10.28
N PRO A 55 5.30 16.38 -9.09
CA PRO A 55 5.94 17.64 -8.71
C PRO A 55 7.13 17.88 -9.64
N LYS A 56 7.22 19.08 -10.24
CA LYS A 56 8.19 19.43 -11.29
C LYS A 56 9.66 19.12 -10.95
N ASN A 57 10.00 19.08 -9.65
CA ASN A 57 11.38 18.96 -9.16
C ASN A 57 11.81 17.51 -8.84
N LEU A 58 10.95 16.50 -9.09
CA LEU A 58 11.22 15.14 -8.62
C LEU A 58 11.41 14.20 -9.82
N ILE A 59 12.67 13.77 -10.01
CA ILE A 59 13.09 12.89 -11.12
C ILE A 59 13.24 11.44 -10.65
N ASP A 60 13.61 11.23 -9.38
CA ASP A 60 13.94 9.90 -8.82
C ASP A 60 12.75 8.92 -8.89
N PRO A 61 12.83 7.81 -9.66
CA PRO A 61 11.75 6.84 -9.81
C PRO A 61 11.27 6.24 -8.48
N ILE A 62 12.21 6.01 -7.54
CA ILE A 62 11.91 5.47 -6.22
C ILE A 62 11.02 6.43 -5.41
N LYS A 63 11.33 7.73 -5.44
CA LYS A 63 10.53 8.73 -4.72
C LYS A 63 9.14 8.86 -5.35
N ILE A 64 9.04 8.81 -6.67
CA ILE A 64 7.75 8.82 -7.38
C ILE A 64 6.92 7.59 -6.98
N ALA A 65 7.50 6.40 -7.02
CA ALA A 65 6.83 5.16 -6.63
C ALA A 65 6.34 5.20 -5.17
N MET A 66 7.12 5.79 -4.27
CA MET A 66 6.73 5.94 -2.86
C MET A 66 5.55 6.90 -2.69
N LEU A 67 5.49 7.98 -3.48
CA LEU A 67 4.35 8.91 -3.48
C LEU A 67 3.09 8.24 -4.03
N GLU A 68 3.21 7.49 -5.13
CA GLU A 68 2.09 6.72 -5.70
C GLU A 68 1.56 5.68 -4.69
N LEU A 69 2.47 4.97 -4.00
CA LEU A 69 2.08 4.02 -2.95
C LEU A 69 1.34 4.71 -1.80
N LYS A 70 1.84 5.86 -1.33
CA LYS A 70 1.19 6.66 -0.26
C LYS A 70 -0.18 7.19 -0.67
N SER A 71 -0.38 7.48 -1.96
CA SER A 71 -1.66 7.92 -2.49
C SER A 71 -2.70 6.80 -2.61
N GLY A 72 -2.28 5.52 -2.56
CA GLY A 72 -3.19 4.38 -2.70
C GLY A 72 -3.82 4.27 -4.09
N ILE A 73 -3.14 4.74 -5.13
CA ILE A 73 -3.65 4.74 -6.52
C ILE A 73 -3.13 3.52 -7.31
N LEU A 74 -2.09 2.84 -6.83
CA LEU A 74 -1.49 1.71 -7.53
C LEU A 74 -2.47 0.53 -7.65
N PRO A 75 -2.80 0.08 -8.89
CA PRO A 75 -3.70 -1.06 -9.12
C PRO A 75 -2.94 -2.38 -8.97
N LEU A 76 -2.45 -2.66 -7.77
CA LEU A 76 -1.66 -3.85 -7.46
C LEU A 76 -2.33 -4.69 -6.36
N THR A 77 -2.09 -5.99 -6.45
CA THR A 77 -2.61 -7.01 -5.53
C THR A 77 -1.43 -7.77 -4.93
N ILE A 78 -1.48 -8.01 -3.63
CA ILE A 78 -0.50 -8.80 -2.89
C ILE A 78 -1.09 -10.18 -2.66
N ARG A 79 -0.40 -11.22 -3.12
CA ARG A 79 -0.68 -12.60 -2.72
C ARG A 79 0.07 -12.92 -1.44
N ARG A 80 -0.66 -13.30 -0.39
CA ARG A 80 -0.08 -13.84 0.85
C ARG A 80 -0.35 -15.31 0.94
N GLU A 81 0.68 -16.09 1.23
CA GLU A 81 0.62 -17.55 1.27
C GLU A 81 0.99 -18.05 2.66
N ASN A 82 0.23 -19.01 3.16
CA ASN A 82 0.55 -19.76 4.36
C ASN A 82 1.51 -20.91 4.00
N PRO A 83 2.29 -21.43 4.97
CA PRO A 83 3.11 -22.63 4.77
C PRO A 83 2.31 -23.85 4.30
N ASN A 84 1.00 -23.88 4.60
CA ASN A 84 0.08 -24.94 4.21
C ASN A 84 -0.38 -24.85 2.73
N GLY A 85 0.04 -23.82 1.99
CA GLY A 85 -0.33 -23.60 0.58
C GLY A 85 -1.61 -22.79 0.36
N GLU A 86 -2.38 -22.49 1.41
CA GLU A 86 -3.49 -21.55 1.34
C GLU A 86 -2.99 -20.14 1.02
N TYR A 87 -3.66 -19.42 0.14
CA TYR A 87 -3.31 -18.05 -0.19
C TYR A 87 -4.50 -17.11 -0.25
N GLN A 88 -4.21 -15.82 -0.10
CA GLN A 88 -5.19 -14.75 -0.27
C GLN A 88 -4.60 -13.62 -1.10
N ASP A 89 -5.37 -13.21 -2.11
CA ASP A 89 -5.08 -12.04 -2.94
C ASP A 89 -5.73 -10.78 -2.31
N ILE A 90 -4.90 -9.82 -1.93
CA ILE A 90 -5.28 -8.63 -1.16
C ILE A 90 -4.92 -7.38 -1.96
N LEU A 91 -5.90 -6.53 -2.23
CA LEU A 91 -5.67 -5.22 -2.86
C LEU A 91 -4.89 -4.31 -1.92
N ILE A 92 -3.84 -3.65 -2.43
CA ILE A 92 -3.02 -2.74 -1.62
C ILE A 92 -3.86 -1.62 -1.01
N ASN A 93 -4.82 -1.10 -1.77
CA ASN A 93 -5.68 0.01 -1.36
C ASN A 93 -6.59 -0.34 -0.16
N LYS A 94 -6.71 -1.63 0.19
CA LYS A 94 -7.47 -2.10 1.36
C LYS A 94 -6.59 -2.28 2.59
N LEU A 95 -5.27 -2.25 2.47
CA LEU A 95 -4.34 -2.42 3.59
C LEU A 95 -4.05 -1.09 4.28
N ILE A 96 -3.77 -1.16 5.57
CA ILE A 96 -3.40 0.03 6.34
C ILE A 96 -1.91 0.29 6.15
N LEU A 97 -1.58 1.45 5.60
CA LEU A 97 -0.20 1.94 5.54
C LEU A 97 0.21 2.47 6.91
N LYS A 98 1.35 1.97 7.42
CA LYS A 98 1.95 2.56 8.62
C LYS A 98 2.50 3.94 8.24
N LYS A 99 2.15 4.97 9.02
CA LYS A 99 2.83 6.26 8.92
C LYS A 99 4.28 6.04 9.35
N ASP A 100 5.21 6.44 8.49
CA ASP A 100 6.64 6.48 8.79
C ASP A 100 6.92 7.65 9.75
#